data_AF-A0AAF0RWG1-F1
#
_entry.id   AF-A0AAF0RWG1-F1
#
_cell.length_a   1.000
_cell.length_b   1.000
_cell.length_c   1.000
_cell.angle_alpha   90.00
_cell.angle_beta   90.00
_cell.angle_gamma   90.00
#
_symmetry.space_group_name_H-M   'P 1'
#
loop_
_entity.id
_entity.type
_entity.pdbx_description
1 polymer ?
#
loop_
_entity_poly.entity_id
_entity_poly.type
_entity_poly.pdbx_seq_one_letter_code
_entity_poly.pdbx_strand_id
1 'polypeptide(L)'
;MAGISNGRGTGPAAPDQAHNDDVHTDDAHTPGGAADSAGFAWDGRSFDHHDTAFDDDDGLADPALIAAIAALPDGGSQRVIVDALRSARLLIPLIAEAGDVGHTDAGQLVDKTQELSIVTVAGPDGRSVMPAFTSVEAMRSWDADARPVPVESRRVAMAAASEDTQLVVLDPTAPTEFVLRRPAVWALGQDLPWTPCFEDPEVAQAFADSVVGEGAVARVELAPGDPLGRFAGAELTVGLALHPGLDQEQVRELVGRLQQRWTADAVIADRVDSMRVALRRA
;
A
#
# COMPACT_ATOMS: atom_id res chain seq x y z
N MET A 1 17.11 -33.70 32.45
CA MET A 1 18.56 -33.92 32.65
C MET A 1 19.20 -33.87 31.27
N ALA A 2 20.03 -32.84 31.02
CA ALA A 2 20.96 -32.61 29.89
C ALA A 2 20.42 -32.81 28.45
N GLY A 3 20.51 -31.86 27.52
CA GLY A 3 21.50 -30.80 27.35
C GLY A 3 22.06 -30.95 25.94
N ILE A 4 21.52 -30.20 24.97
CA ILE A 4 22.04 -30.14 23.60
C ILE A 4 23.18 -29.12 23.60
N SER A 5 24.40 -29.63 23.49
CA SER A 5 25.67 -28.91 23.49
C SER A 5 25.95 -28.36 22.09
N ASN A 6 26.15 -27.04 21.98
CA ASN A 6 26.65 -26.41 20.76
C ASN A 6 28.10 -26.83 20.52
N GLY A 7 28.35 -27.42 19.36
CA GLY A 7 29.69 -27.82 18.91
C GLY A 7 30.61 -26.61 18.81
N ARG A 8 31.67 -26.62 19.61
CA ARG A 8 32.84 -25.76 19.49
C ARG A 8 33.63 -26.18 18.25
N GLY A 9 33.58 -25.38 17.19
CA GLY A 9 34.58 -25.42 16.12
C GLY A 9 35.91 -24.90 16.64
N THR A 10 36.96 -25.70 16.47
CA THR A 10 38.33 -25.44 16.91
C THR A 10 38.99 -24.36 16.06
N GLY A 11 39.29 -23.20 16.65
CA GLY A 11 40.17 -22.21 16.04
C GLY A 11 41.63 -22.70 16.01
N PRO A 12 42.48 -22.18 15.10
CA PRO A 12 43.88 -22.58 14.99
C PRO A 12 44.68 -22.16 16.22
N ALA A 13 45.66 -22.98 16.61
CA ALA A 13 46.54 -22.75 17.74
C ALA A 13 47.36 -21.45 17.56
N ALA A 14 47.44 -20.66 18.63
CA ALA A 14 48.21 -19.42 18.67
C ALA A 14 49.72 -19.71 18.57
N PRO A 15 50.49 -18.94 17.76
CA PRO A 15 51.94 -18.91 17.90
C PRO A 15 52.35 -18.04 19.09
N ASP A 16 53.46 -18.44 19.69
CA ASP A 16 54.10 -17.87 20.88
C ASP A 16 54.41 -16.37 20.72
N GLN A 17 54.23 -15.62 21.80
CA GLN A 17 54.38 -14.16 21.86
C GLN A 17 55.84 -13.72 21.65
N ALA A 18 56.08 -12.97 20.58
CA ALA A 18 57.17 -12.00 20.54
C ALA A 18 56.56 -10.59 20.68
N HIS A 19 56.97 -9.89 21.74
CA HIS A 19 56.69 -8.47 21.96
C HIS A 19 57.17 -7.66 20.75
N ASN A 20 56.22 -7.08 20.00
CA ASN A 20 56.48 -5.91 19.17
C ASN A 20 55.36 -4.92 19.48
N ASP A 21 55.74 -3.78 20.04
CA ASP A 21 54.87 -2.61 20.21
C ASP A 21 54.56 -2.03 18.83
N ASP A 22 53.66 -2.66 18.08
CA ASP A 22 53.02 -2.03 16.93
C ASP A 22 51.74 -1.36 17.42
N VAL A 23 51.79 -0.03 17.46
CA VAL A 23 50.62 0.83 17.65
C VAL A 23 49.64 0.51 16.53
N HIS A 24 48.64 -0.33 16.79
CA HIS A 24 47.46 -0.44 15.94
C HIS A 24 46.73 0.90 16.00
N THR A 25 46.99 1.77 15.02
CA THR A 25 46.15 2.94 14.77
C THR A 25 44.78 2.41 14.38
N ASP A 26 43.80 2.67 15.25
CA ASP A 26 42.39 2.40 14.99
C ASP A 26 41.90 3.34 13.88
N ASP A 27 42.15 2.93 12.63
CA ASP A 27 41.80 3.68 11.43
C ASP A 27 40.30 3.57 11.09
N ALA A 28 39.50 2.90 11.92
CA ALA A 28 38.06 2.71 11.73
C ALA A 28 37.28 4.04 11.71
N HIS A 29 37.88 5.12 12.22
CA HIS A 29 37.32 6.47 12.21
C HIS A 29 37.94 7.41 11.17
N THR A 30 38.88 6.91 10.36
CA THR A 30 39.52 7.69 9.30
C THR A 30 38.73 7.55 8.00
N PRO A 31 38.20 8.65 7.41
CA PRO A 31 37.58 8.58 6.09
C PRO A 31 38.52 7.96 5.06
N GLY A 32 38.11 6.85 4.43
CA GLY A 32 38.93 6.08 3.49
C GLY A 32 39.89 5.07 4.12
N GLY A 33 39.74 4.75 5.42
CA GLY A 33 40.48 3.68 6.09
C GLY A 33 40.21 2.30 5.51
N ALA A 34 41.04 1.30 5.85
CA ALA A 34 40.98 -0.04 5.26
C ALA A 34 39.79 -0.91 5.73
N ALA A 35 39.07 -0.47 6.77
CA ALA A 35 37.92 -1.15 7.34
C ALA A 35 36.78 -0.19 7.70
N ASP A 36 35.56 -0.71 7.85
CA ASP A 36 34.40 0.02 8.37
C ASP A 36 34.50 0.26 9.88
N SER A 37 33.53 1.00 10.44
CA SER A 37 33.47 1.34 11.87
C SER A 37 33.31 0.13 12.81
N ALA A 38 33.02 -1.06 12.27
CA ALA A 38 32.97 -2.32 13.00
C ALA A 38 34.23 -3.19 12.77
N GLY A 39 35.24 -2.66 12.08
CA GLY A 39 36.54 -3.32 11.86
C GLY A 39 36.55 -4.32 10.69
N PHE A 40 35.52 -4.34 9.85
CA PHE A 40 35.51 -5.22 8.67
C PHE A 40 36.14 -4.57 7.45
N ALA A 41 37.01 -5.28 6.74
CA ALA A 41 37.71 -4.78 5.56
C ALA A 41 36.76 -4.40 4.41
N TRP A 42 37.09 -3.33 3.68
CA TRP A 42 36.38 -2.91 2.46
C TRP A 42 36.67 -3.81 1.25
N ASP A 43 37.81 -4.51 1.27
CA ASP A 43 38.28 -5.32 0.16
C ASP A 43 37.25 -6.41 -0.23
N GLY A 44 36.96 -6.50 -1.53
CA GLY A 44 35.98 -7.45 -2.08
C GLY A 44 34.50 -7.07 -1.94
N ARG A 45 34.15 -5.91 -1.36
CA ARG A 45 32.78 -5.39 -1.36
C ARG A 45 32.52 -4.59 -2.65
N SER A 46 31.49 -4.96 -3.40
CA SER A 46 30.95 -4.13 -4.50
C SER A 46 29.69 -3.42 -4.03
N PHE A 47 29.58 -2.13 -4.32
CA PHE A 47 28.33 -1.39 -4.21
C PHE A 47 27.85 -1.11 -5.63
N ASP A 48 27.04 -2.02 -6.18
CA ASP A 48 26.32 -1.73 -7.41
C ASP A 48 25.22 -0.72 -7.05
N HIS A 49 25.23 0.45 -7.68
CA HIS A 49 24.10 1.38 -7.58
C HIS A 49 22.84 0.67 -8.09
N HIS A 50 21.79 0.63 -7.25
CA HIS A 50 20.47 0.16 -7.67
C HIS A 50 19.78 1.24 -8.52
N ASP A 51 19.08 0.81 -9.58
CA ASP A 51 18.10 1.53 -10.41
C ASP A 51 18.32 3.05 -10.60
N THR A 52 19.04 3.44 -11.67
CA THR A 52 19.21 4.84 -12.12
C THR A 52 17.96 5.43 -12.81
N ALA A 53 16.83 4.75 -12.73
CA ALA A 53 15.61 5.06 -13.51
C ALA A 53 15.02 6.44 -13.15
N PHE A 54 15.34 6.97 -11.97
CA PHE A 54 14.80 8.21 -11.41
C PHE A 54 15.90 9.21 -10.98
N ASP A 55 17.10 9.12 -11.55
CA ASP A 55 18.23 10.01 -11.18
C ASP A 55 17.93 11.50 -11.44
N ASP A 56 17.11 11.80 -12.46
CA ASP A 56 16.68 13.15 -12.83
C ASP A 56 15.32 13.54 -12.22
N ASP A 57 14.83 12.80 -11.22
CA ASP A 57 13.56 13.10 -10.56
C ASP A 57 13.62 14.45 -9.82
N ASP A 58 12.80 15.40 -10.27
CA ASP A 58 12.67 16.74 -9.69
C ASP A 58 11.78 16.78 -8.44
N GLY A 59 11.17 15.64 -8.08
CA GLY A 59 10.30 15.48 -6.92
C GLY A 59 8.91 16.11 -7.06
N LEU A 60 8.56 16.65 -8.24
CA LEU A 60 7.24 17.20 -8.53
C LEU A 60 6.24 16.10 -8.90
N ALA A 61 4.95 16.37 -8.75
CA ALA A 61 3.91 15.43 -9.18
C ALA A 61 3.72 15.45 -10.69
N ASP A 62 3.33 14.30 -11.27
CA ASP A 62 2.93 14.20 -12.67
C ASP A 62 1.73 15.14 -12.95
N PRO A 63 1.85 16.13 -13.86
CA PRO A 63 0.78 17.08 -14.13
C PRO A 63 -0.53 16.43 -14.61
N ALA A 64 -0.46 15.31 -15.34
CA ALA A 64 -1.64 14.60 -15.82
C ALA A 64 -2.39 13.94 -14.66
N LEU A 65 -1.66 13.38 -13.69
CA LEU A 65 -2.25 12.80 -12.48
C LEU A 65 -2.94 13.89 -11.63
N ILE A 66 -2.29 15.02 -11.42
CA ILE A 66 -2.85 16.15 -10.67
C ILE A 66 -4.10 16.71 -11.35
N ALA A 67 -4.06 16.86 -12.68
CA ALA A 67 -5.23 17.30 -13.44
C ALA A 67 -6.40 16.31 -13.34
N ALA A 68 -6.14 15.00 -13.36
CA ALA A 68 -7.17 13.98 -13.22
C ALA A 68 -7.83 14.01 -11.83
N ILE A 69 -7.05 14.17 -10.76
CA ILE A 69 -7.57 14.30 -9.38
C ILE A 69 -8.38 15.59 -9.23
N ALA A 70 -7.87 16.70 -9.74
CA ALA A 70 -8.54 18.01 -9.67
C ALA A 70 -9.87 18.04 -10.43
N ALA A 71 -10.08 17.17 -11.42
CA ALA A 71 -11.33 17.09 -12.18
C ALA A 71 -12.47 16.34 -11.45
N LEU A 72 -12.18 15.56 -10.39
CA LEU A 72 -13.21 14.76 -9.70
C LEU A 72 -14.40 15.59 -9.17
N PRO A 73 -14.20 16.74 -8.49
CA PRO A 73 -15.32 17.57 -8.01
C PRO A 73 -16.23 18.07 -9.13
N ASP A 74 -15.70 18.19 -10.35
CA ASP A 74 -16.41 18.64 -11.54
C ASP A 74 -16.96 17.48 -12.41
N GLY A 75 -16.98 16.25 -11.87
CA GLY A 75 -17.53 15.08 -12.54
C GLY A 75 -16.53 14.27 -13.37
N GLY A 76 -15.22 14.49 -13.17
CA GLY A 76 -14.17 13.62 -13.69
C GLY A 76 -14.33 12.18 -13.19
N SER A 77 -13.86 11.21 -14.00
CA SER A 77 -13.92 9.79 -13.63
C SER A 77 -12.64 9.36 -12.92
N GLN A 78 -12.80 8.56 -11.86
CA GLN A 78 -11.68 7.95 -11.12
C GLN A 78 -10.81 7.06 -12.04
N ARG A 79 -11.37 6.52 -13.13
CA ARG A 79 -10.61 5.77 -14.13
C ARG A 79 -9.43 6.58 -14.68
N VAL A 80 -9.63 7.88 -14.93
CA VAL A 80 -8.60 8.74 -15.53
C VAL A 80 -7.40 8.88 -14.60
N ILE A 81 -7.61 8.84 -13.29
CA ILE A 81 -6.55 8.85 -12.27
C ILE A 81 -5.74 7.55 -12.35
N VAL A 82 -6.41 6.40 -12.41
CA VAL A 82 -5.74 5.09 -12.51
C VAL A 82 -4.98 4.95 -13.82
N ASP A 83 -5.49 5.50 -14.93
CA ASP A 83 -4.78 5.51 -16.20
C ASP A 83 -3.57 6.44 -16.18
N ALA A 84 -3.68 7.64 -15.58
CA ALA A 84 -2.54 8.54 -15.40
C ALA A 84 -1.46 7.94 -14.50
N LEU A 85 -1.85 7.15 -13.49
CA LEU A 85 -0.90 6.47 -12.61
C LEU A 85 0.02 5.51 -13.35
N ARG A 86 -0.42 4.85 -14.43
CA ARG A 86 0.35 3.78 -15.10
C ARG A 86 1.75 4.21 -15.55
N SER A 87 1.92 5.49 -15.91
CA SER A 87 3.21 6.07 -16.28
C SER A 87 3.82 6.96 -15.19
N ALA A 88 3.10 7.23 -14.11
CA ALA A 88 3.55 8.09 -13.04
C ALA A 88 4.53 7.37 -12.11
N ARG A 89 5.54 8.11 -11.66
CA ARG A 89 6.33 7.78 -10.49
C ARG A 89 5.53 8.11 -9.23
N LEU A 90 5.61 7.24 -8.23
CA LEU A 90 5.22 7.53 -6.85
C LEU A 90 6.45 7.56 -5.95
N LEU A 91 6.32 8.19 -4.78
CA LEU A 91 7.31 8.20 -3.73
C LEU A 91 6.78 7.37 -2.56
N ILE A 92 7.56 6.38 -2.13
CA ILE A 92 7.28 5.63 -0.90
C ILE A 92 8.09 6.26 0.23
N PRO A 93 7.45 6.58 1.38
CA PRO A 93 8.17 7.16 2.49
C PRO A 93 9.02 6.07 3.18
N LEU A 94 10.31 6.32 3.32
CA LEU A 94 11.12 5.60 4.30
C LEU A 94 11.22 6.44 5.56
N ILE A 95 10.79 5.85 6.68
CA ILE A 95 10.98 6.41 8.01
C ILE A 95 11.99 5.52 8.73
N ALA A 96 12.99 6.15 9.35
CA ALA A 96 13.92 5.42 10.20
C ALA A 96 13.21 5.03 11.50
N GLU A 97 12.88 3.75 11.67
CA GLU A 97 12.60 3.22 13.00
C GLU A 97 13.93 2.95 13.70
N ALA A 98 14.10 3.49 14.91
CA ALA A 98 15.29 3.21 15.71
C ALA A 98 15.30 1.72 16.07
N GLY A 99 16.20 0.96 15.46
CA GLY A 99 16.41 -0.45 15.77
C GLY A 99 16.96 -0.67 17.17
N ASP A 100 16.86 -1.91 17.66
CA ASP A 100 17.51 -2.33 18.92
C ASP A 100 19.04 -2.23 18.77
N VAL A 101 19.67 -1.47 19.67
CA VAL A 101 21.14 -1.41 19.76
C VAL A 101 21.69 -2.69 20.39
N GLY A 102 22.54 -3.40 19.65
CA GLY A 102 23.34 -4.49 20.17
C GLY A 102 24.70 -4.00 20.70
N HIS A 103 25.36 -4.80 21.52
CA HIS A 103 26.76 -4.62 21.86
C HIS A 103 27.57 -5.79 21.27
N THR A 104 28.75 -5.54 20.71
CA THR A 104 29.72 -6.60 20.38
C THR A 104 30.30 -7.23 21.65
N ASP A 105 30.98 -8.36 21.52
CA ASP A 105 31.73 -8.98 22.62
C ASP A 105 32.84 -8.07 23.19
N ALA A 106 33.26 -7.05 22.43
CA ALA A 106 34.19 -5.99 22.84
C ALA A 106 33.49 -4.74 23.43
N GLY A 107 32.16 -4.76 23.58
CA GLY A 107 31.38 -3.69 24.21
C GLY A 107 31.05 -2.50 23.30
N GLN A 108 31.33 -2.55 22.00
CA GLN A 108 30.96 -1.50 21.06
C GLN A 108 29.47 -1.58 20.70
N LEU A 109 28.80 -0.43 20.69
CA LEU A 109 27.43 -0.30 20.18
C LEU A 109 27.41 -0.64 18.70
N VAL A 110 26.62 -1.64 18.32
CA VAL A 110 26.37 -2.01 16.93
C VAL A 110 24.87 -1.98 16.72
N ASP A 111 24.45 -1.20 15.72
CA ASP A 111 23.08 -1.17 15.24
C ASP A 111 22.75 -2.56 14.67
N LYS A 112 21.86 -3.30 15.35
CA LYS A 112 21.72 -4.75 15.11
C LYS A 112 20.77 -5.06 13.96
N THR A 113 19.83 -4.18 13.65
CA THR A 113 18.94 -4.30 12.50
C THR A 113 18.36 -2.93 12.18
N GLN A 114 18.72 -2.35 11.03
CA GLN A 114 17.90 -1.31 10.43
C GLN A 114 16.78 -2.00 9.65
N GLU A 115 15.60 -2.11 10.25
CA GLU A 115 14.41 -2.57 9.53
C GLU A 115 13.78 -1.37 8.83
N LEU A 116 13.98 -1.26 7.51
CA LEU A 116 13.21 -0.33 6.68
C LEU A 116 11.80 -0.88 6.55
N SER A 117 10.89 -0.41 7.40
CA SER A 117 9.48 -0.80 7.36
C SER A 117 8.72 0.05 6.34
N ILE A 118 7.98 -0.59 5.44
CA ILE A 118 6.95 0.10 4.65
C ILE A 118 5.84 0.46 5.64
N VAL A 119 5.56 1.75 5.78
CA VAL A 119 4.56 2.24 6.74
C VAL A 119 3.18 1.76 6.30
N THR A 120 2.61 0.75 6.97
CA THR A 120 1.19 0.43 6.81
C THR A 120 0.39 1.12 7.92
N VAL A 121 -0.56 1.96 7.56
CA VAL A 121 -1.44 2.66 8.53
C VAL A 121 -2.80 1.95 8.58
N ALA A 122 -3.48 1.96 9.73
CA ALA A 122 -4.86 1.49 9.81
C ALA A 122 -5.83 2.52 9.17
N GLY A 123 -6.59 2.09 8.17
CA GLY A 123 -7.69 2.86 7.58
C GLY A 123 -8.90 2.97 8.52
N PRO A 124 -9.87 3.86 8.22
CA PRO A 124 -11.07 4.07 9.04
C PRO A 124 -11.95 2.84 9.24
N ASP A 125 -11.83 1.81 8.38
CA ASP A 125 -12.53 0.53 8.51
C ASP A 125 -11.63 -0.60 9.08
N GLY A 126 -10.43 -0.26 9.55
CA GLY A 126 -9.47 -1.17 10.15
C GLY A 126 -8.57 -1.91 9.15
N ARG A 127 -8.75 -1.71 7.84
CA ARG A 127 -7.85 -2.29 6.82
C ARG A 127 -6.50 -1.59 6.80
N SER A 128 -5.43 -2.33 6.53
CA SER A 128 -4.11 -1.75 6.27
C SER A 128 -4.15 -0.93 4.99
N VAL A 129 -3.53 0.25 5.04
CA VAL A 129 -3.34 1.15 3.90
C VAL A 129 -1.85 1.44 3.71
N MET A 130 -1.40 1.47 2.45
CA MET A 130 -0.06 1.90 2.12
C MET A 130 -0.10 3.37 1.65
N PRO A 131 0.59 4.29 2.33
CA PRO A 131 0.75 5.65 1.85
C PRO A 131 1.72 5.68 0.67
N ALA A 132 1.37 6.40 -0.37
CA ALA A 132 2.25 6.72 -1.48
C ALA A 132 2.06 8.19 -1.85
N PHE A 133 3.11 8.84 -2.35
CA PHE A 133 3.09 10.28 -2.59
C PHE A 133 3.39 10.59 -4.04
N THR A 134 2.70 11.59 -4.58
CA THR A 134 2.92 12.06 -5.95
C THR A 134 4.10 13.03 -6.00
N SER A 135 4.36 13.76 -4.90
CA SER A 135 5.43 14.76 -4.78
C SER A 135 6.13 14.74 -3.42
N VAL A 136 7.35 15.30 -3.39
CA VAL A 136 8.12 15.51 -2.16
C VAL A 136 7.41 16.49 -1.21
N GLU A 137 6.70 17.49 -1.75
CA GLU A 137 5.93 18.45 -0.95
C GLU A 137 4.80 17.77 -0.17
N ALA A 138 4.01 16.93 -0.84
CA ALA A 138 2.93 16.18 -0.19
C ALA A 138 3.49 15.25 0.91
N MET A 139 4.59 14.54 0.61
CA MET A 139 5.23 13.65 1.57
C MET A 139 5.79 14.37 2.80
N ARG A 140 6.52 15.48 2.60
CA ARG A 140 7.06 16.28 3.71
C ARG A 140 5.97 16.92 4.56
N SER A 141 4.82 17.22 3.96
CA SER A 141 3.66 17.75 4.69
C SER A 141 3.01 16.70 5.57
N TRP A 142 3.07 15.42 5.15
CA TRP A 142 2.61 14.29 5.93
C TRP A 142 3.59 13.92 7.05
N ASP A 143 4.88 13.82 6.74
CA ASP A 143 5.95 13.57 7.71
C ASP A 143 7.26 14.25 7.25
N ALA A 144 7.80 15.14 8.10
CA ALA A 144 8.98 15.93 7.78
C ALA A 144 10.28 15.11 7.76
N ASP A 145 10.31 13.97 8.46
CA ASP A 145 11.47 13.07 8.55
C ASP A 145 11.44 11.96 7.48
N ALA A 146 10.32 11.81 6.75
CA ALA A 146 10.19 10.84 5.68
C ALA A 146 11.17 11.13 4.53
N ARG A 147 11.90 10.09 4.13
CA ARG A 147 12.84 10.13 3.01
C ARG A 147 12.17 9.55 1.75
N PRO A 148 12.21 10.25 0.61
CA PRO A 148 11.51 9.80 -0.58
C PRO A 148 12.28 8.66 -1.25
N VAL A 149 11.58 7.59 -1.58
CA VAL A 149 12.07 6.57 -2.51
C VAL A 149 11.19 6.56 -3.75
N PRO A 150 11.73 6.94 -4.92
CA PRO A 150 10.98 6.92 -6.16
C PRO A 150 10.75 5.49 -6.64
N VAL A 151 9.50 5.16 -6.96
CA VAL A 151 9.05 3.84 -7.38
C VAL A 151 8.02 3.97 -8.50
N GLU A 152 8.07 3.09 -9.49
CA GLU A 152 7.00 2.96 -10.48
C GLU A 152 5.67 2.63 -9.78
N SER A 153 4.59 3.35 -10.11
CA SER A 153 3.27 3.14 -9.50
C SER A 153 2.78 1.69 -9.58
N ARG A 154 3.13 0.97 -10.65
CA ARG A 154 2.84 -0.45 -10.82
C ARG A 154 3.54 -1.31 -9.78
N ARG A 155 4.82 -1.03 -9.50
CA ARG A 155 5.59 -1.74 -8.47
C ARG A 155 5.03 -1.45 -7.07
N VAL A 156 4.58 -0.22 -6.83
CA VAL A 156 3.82 0.14 -5.61
C VAL A 156 2.56 -0.71 -5.49
N ALA A 157 1.73 -0.77 -6.53
CA ALA A 157 0.50 -1.57 -6.51
C ALA A 157 0.75 -3.07 -6.31
N MET A 158 1.82 -3.62 -6.91
CA MET A 158 2.23 -5.01 -6.69
C MET A 158 2.68 -5.26 -5.25
N ALA A 159 3.45 -4.34 -4.65
CA ALA A 159 3.87 -4.42 -3.25
C ALA A 159 2.64 -4.44 -2.33
N ALA A 160 1.71 -3.49 -2.53
CA ALA A 160 0.45 -3.41 -1.79
C ALA A 160 -0.31 -4.75 -1.81
N ALA A 161 -0.50 -5.30 -3.00
CA ALA A 161 -1.22 -6.57 -3.19
C ALA A 161 -0.50 -7.76 -2.53
N SER A 162 0.84 -7.76 -2.50
CA SER A 162 1.64 -8.86 -1.92
C SER A 162 1.65 -8.86 -0.39
N GLU A 163 1.49 -7.69 0.24
CA GLU A 163 1.50 -7.52 1.70
C GLU A 163 0.09 -7.55 2.32
N ASP A 164 -0.90 -8.06 1.57
CA ASP A 164 -2.34 -8.00 1.91
C ASP A 164 -2.83 -6.57 2.25
N THR A 165 -2.10 -5.56 1.75
CA THR A 165 -2.46 -4.15 1.87
C THR A 165 -3.32 -3.78 0.68
N GLN A 166 -4.63 -3.97 0.85
CA GLN A 166 -5.61 -3.88 -0.24
C GLN A 166 -5.95 -2.45 -0.66
N LEU A 167 -5.30 -1.44 -0.04
CA LEU A 167 -5.57 -0.02 -0.23
C LEU A 167 -4.26 0.75 -0.37
N VAL A 168 -4.20 1.66 -1.35
CA VAL A 168 -3.12 2.65 -1.46
C VAL A 168 -3.73 4.04 -1.32
N VAL A 169 -3.22 4.83 -0.38
CA VAL A 169 -3.64 6.22 -0.18
C VAL A 169 -2.59 7.11 -0.82
N LEU A 170 -2.96 7.80 -1.89
CA LEU A 170 -2.15 8.83 -2.51
C LEU A 170 -2.23 10.11 -1.69
N ASP A 171 -1.09 10.76 -1.49
CA ASP A 171 -0.94 12.05 -0.79
C ASP A 171 -1.86 12.22 0.44
N PRO A 172 -1.81 11.31 1.44
CA PRO A 172 -2.64 11.41 2.64
C PRO A 172 -2.65 12.83 3.22
N THR A 173 -3.83 13.33 3.57
CA THR A 173 -4.09 14.67 4.14
C THR A 173 -3.87 15.86 3.20
N ALA A 174 -3.39 15.63 1.97
CA ALA A 174 -3.19 16.69 0.99
C ALA A 174 -4.48 16.95 0.16
N PRO A 175 -4.60 18.12 -0.52
CA PRO A 175 -5.69 18.38 -1.45
C PRO A 175 -5.78 17.32 -2.58
N THR A 176 -4.65 16.73 -2.94
CA THR A 176 -4.50 15.67 -3.95
C THR A 176 -4.77 14.26 -3.40
N GLU A 177 -5.21 14.12 -2.14
CA GLU A 177 -5.48 12.80 -1.56
C GLU A 177 -6.48 12.00 -2.40
N PHE A 178 -6.14 10.75 -2.69
CA PHE A 178 -7.00 9.83 -3.43
C PHE A 178 -6.70 8.38 -3.03
N VAL A 179 -7.74 7.58 -2.81
CA VAL A 179 -7.60 6.19 -2.35
C VAL A 179 -7.86 5.20 -3.47
N LEU A 180 -6.82 4.46 -3.84
CA LEU A 180 -6.93 3.29 -4.70
C LEU A 180 -7.44 2.11 -3.88
N ARG A 181 -8.64 1.65 -4.23
CA ARG A 181 -9.26 0.46 -3.64
C ARG A 181 -8.77 -0.82 -4.30
N ARG A 182 -9.04 -1.96 -3.67
CA ARG A 182 -8.56 -3.29 -4.09
C ARG A 182 -8.67 -3.54 -5.62
N PRO A 183 -9.82 -3.36 -6.29
CA PRO A 183 -9.90 -3.61 -7.73
C PRO A 183 -8.98 -2.71 -8.57
N ALA A 184 -8.81 -1.44 -8.17
CA ALA A 184 -7.94 -0.50 -8.85
C ALA A 184 -6.45 -0.82 -8.61
N VAL A 185 -6.07 -1.17 -7.37
CA VAL A 185 -4.72 -1.61 -7.02
C VAL A 185 -4.33 -2.84 -7.84
N TRP A 186 -5.22 -3.84 -7.91
CA TRP A 186 -4.98 -5.06 -8.67
C TRP A 186 -4.82 -4.79 -10.17
N ALA A 187 -5.70 -3.97 -10.75
CA ALA A 187 -5.64 -3.61 -12.15
C ALA A 187 -4.38 -2.81 -12.50
N LEU A 188 -3.96 -1.88 -11.62
CA LEU A 188 -2.72 -1.11 -11.79
C LEU A 188 -1.49 -2.04 -11.75
N GLY A 189 -1.40 -2.92 -10.75
CA GLY A 189 -0.28 -3.85 -10.60
C GLY A 189 -0.13 -4.84 -11.77
N GLN A 190 -1.26 -5.30 -12.33
CA GLN A 190 -1.30 -6.20 -13.48
C GLN A 190 -1.24 -5.48 -14.83
N ASP A 191 -1.27 -4.16 -14.84
CA ASP A 191 -1.40 -3.34 -16.04
C ASP A 191 -2.62 -3.69 -16.91
N LEU A 192 -3.76 -3.88 -16.23
CA LEU A 192 -5.07 -4.13 -16.84
C LEU A 192 -5.92 -2.85 -16.78
N PRO A 193 -6.80 -2.60 -17.77
CA PRO A 193 -7.75 -1.49 -17.71
C PRO A 193 -8.66 -1.64 -16.49
N TRP A 194 -9.10 -0.51 -15.94
CA TRP A 194 -9.98 -0.47 -14.79
C TRP A 194 -11.14 0.49 -15.00
N THR A 195 -12.32 0.13 -14.51
CA THR A 195 -13.50 1.00 -14.48
C THR A 195 -14.06 0.98 -13.06
N PRO A 196 -14.41 2.13 -12.48
CA PRO A 196 -15.09 2.18 -11.19
C PRO A 196 -16.38 1.35 -11.22
N CYS A 197 -16.69 0.64 -10.14
CA CYS A 197 -17.82 -0.30 -10.11
C CYS A 197 -19.18 0.34 -10.44
N PHE A 198 -19.37 1.63 -10.12
CA PHE A 198 -20.58 2.39 -10.43
C PHE A 198 -20.64 2.91 -11.88
N GLU A 199 -19.54 2.79 -12.64
CA GLU A 199 -19.45 3.07 -14.09
C GLU A 199 -19.38 1.79 -14.93
N ASP A 200 -19.22 0.61 -14.31
CA ASP A 200 -19.03 -0.67 -14.99
C ASP A 200 -20.37 -1.32 -15.39
N PRO A 201 -20.65 -1.52 -16.70
CA PRO A 201 -21.89 -2.13 -17.16
C PRO A 201 -22.04 -3.60 -16.77
N GLU A 202 -20.96 -4.36 -16.60
CA GLU A 202 -21.02 -5.76 -16.17
C GLU A 202 -21.41 -5.85 -14.69
N VAL A 203 -20.91 -4.93 -13.85
CA VAL A 203 -21.35 -4.81 -12.45
C VAL A 203 -22.84 -4.44 -12.40
N ALA A 204 -23.27 -3.47 -13.22
CA ALA A 204 -24.68 -3.09 -13.31
C ALA A 204 -25.58 -4.27 -13.71
N GLN A 205 -25.13 -5.09 -14.66
CA GLN A 205 -25.86 -6.29 -15.09
C GLN A 205 -25.92 -7.34 -13.99
N ALA A 206 -24.81 -7.61 -13.28
CA ALA A 206 -24.78 -8.57 -12.19
C ALA A 206 -25.77 -8.19 -11.06
N PHE A 207 -25.86 -6.90 -10.70
CA PHE A 207 -26.87 -6.43 -9.76
C PHE A 207 -28.30 -6.55 -10.30
N ALA A 208 -28.52 -6.28 -11.59
CA ALA A 208 -29.83 -6.47 -12.22
C ALA A 208 -30.27 -7.94 -12.21
N ASP A 209 -29.36 -8.87 -12.51
CA ASP A 209 -29.62 -10.30 -12.49
C ASP A 209 -29.88 -10.82 -11.06
N SER A 210 -29.21 -10.23 -10.07
CA SER A 210 -29.35 -10.64 -8.66
C SER A 210 -30.77 -10.49 -8.10
N VAL A 211 -31.56 -9.57 -8.67
CA VAL A 211 -32.94 -9.28 -8.23
C VAL A 211 -33.99 -10.00 -9.07
N VAL A 212 -33.59 -10.74 -10.11
CA VAL A 212 -34.51 -11.55 -10.92
C VAL A 212 -35.20 -12.58 -10.03
N GLY A 213 -36.53 -12.63 -10.11
CA GLY A 213 -37.36 -13.52 -9.28
C GLY A 213 -37.72 -12.97 -7.90
N GLU A 214 -37.15 -11.84 -7.46
CA GLU A 214 -37.58 -11.15 -6.23
C GLU A 214 -38.72 -10.19 -6.55
N GLY A 215 -39.97 -10.68 -6.58
CA GLY A 215 -41.16 -9.87 -6.91
C GLY A 215 -41.43 -8.67 -5.98
N ALA A 216 -40.72 -8.60 -4.85
CA ALA A 216 -40.71 -7.47 -3.92
C ALA A 216 -39.88 -6.27 -4.41
N VAL A 217 -38.91 -6.48 -5.30
CA VAL A 217 -37.97 -5.46 -5.77
C VAL A 217 -38.48 -4.87 -7.08
N ALA A 218 -38.84 -3.59 -7.05
CA ALA A 218 -39.26 -2.84 -8.23
C ALA A 218 -38.06 -2.43 -9.10
N ARG A 219 -36.97 -2.02 -8.46
CA ARG A 219 -35.74 -1.57 -9.13
C ARG A 219 -34.52 -1.72 -8.22
N VAL A 220 -33.37 -2.04 -8.83
CA VAL A 220 -32.03 -1.85 -8.24
C VAL A 220 -31.34 -0.65 -8.89
N GLU A 221 -30.70 0.18 -8.07
CA GLU A 221 -30.01 1.39 -8.51
C GLU A 221 -28.60 1.42 -7.95
N LEU A 222 -27.62 1.71 -8.80
CA LEU A 222 -26.23 1.87 -8.39
C LEU A 222 -25.88 3.35 -8.39
N ALA A 223 -25.22 3.82 -7.34
CA ALA A 223 -24.73 5.18 -7.23
C ALA A 223 -23.36 5.20 -6.53
N PRO A 224 -22.47 6.15 -6.90
CA PRO A 224 -21.20 6.32 -6.20
C PRO A 224 -21.46 6.69 -4.73
N GLY A 225 -20.89 5.91 -3.82
CA GLY A 225 -20.88 6.18 -2.39
C GLY A 225 -19.69 7.05 -1.95
N ASP A 226 -18.61 7.03 -2.73
CA ASP A 226 -17.38 7.79 -2.50
C ASP A 226 -16.86 8.39 -3.82
N PRO A 227 -17.58 9.35 -4.42
CA PRO A 227 -17.27 9.87 -5.76
C PRO A 227 -15.90 10.56 -5.85
N LEU A 228 -15.42 11.12 -4.72
CA LEU A 228 -14.12 11.79 -4.65
C LEU A 228 -12.96 10.86 -4.26
N GLY A 229 -13.23 9.57 -4.00
CA GLY A 229 -12.21 8.59 -3.64
C GLY A 229 -11.47 8.92 -2.34
N ARG A 230 -12.17 9.45 -1.33
CA ARG A 230 -11.57 9.88 -0.04
C ARG A 230 -11.68 8.83 1.06
N PHE A 231 -12.22 7.66 0.73
CA PHE A 231 -12.38 6.55 1.66
C PHE A 231 -13.24 6.88 2.89
N ALA A 232 -14.20 7.80 2.73
CA ALA A 232 -15.12 8.25 3.78
C ALA A 232 -16.29 7.26 4.05
N GLY A 233 -16.36 6.18 3.28
CA GLY A 233 -17.42 5.17 3.37
C GLY A 233 -17.31 4.10 2.29
N ALA A 234 -18.41 3.40 2.04
CA ALA A 234 -18.48 2.42 0.96
C ALA A 234 -18.40 3.10 -0.42
N GLU A 235 -17.67 2.49 -1.36
CA GLU A 235 -17.56 3.05 -2.72
C GLU A 235 -18.87 2.98 -3.51
N LEU A 236 -19.74 2.00 -3.20
CA LEU A 236 -20.98 1.76 -3.91
C LEU A 236 -22.18 1.88 -2.96
N THR A 237 -23.20 2.63 -3.39
CA THR A 237 -24.52 2.61 -2.77
C THR A 237 -25.47 1.80 -3.65
N VAL A 238 -25.97 0.68 -3.13
CA VAL A 238 -26.96 -0.17 -3.80
C VAL A 238 -28.35 0.21 -3.30
N GLY A 239 -29.09 0.95 -4.12
CA GLY A 239 -30.47 1.34 -3.87
C GLY A 239 -31.43 0.21 -4.23
N LEU A 240 -32.25 -0.25 -3.28
CA LEU A 240 -33.35 -1.19 -3.53
C LEU A 240 -34.67 -0.46 -3.41
N ALA A 241 -35.35 -0.24 -4.54
CA ALA A 241 -36.71 0.27 -4.56
C ALA A 241 -37.68 -0.90 -4.37
N LEU A 242 -38.42 -0.90 -3.27
CA LEU A 242 -39.31 -1.99 -2.90
C LEU A 242 -40.78 -1.61 -3.12
N HIS A 243 -41.58 -2.58 -3.56
CA HIS A 243 -43.03 -2.45 -3.55
C HIS A 243 -43.56 -2.40 -2.11
N PRO A 244 -44.67 -1.69 -1.85
CA PRO A 244 -45.28 -1.65 -0.52
C PRO A 244 -45.84 -3.02 -0.12
N GLY A 245 -45.92 -3.27 1.19
CA GLY A 245 -46.55 -4.47 1.75
C GLY A 245 -45.61 -5.43 2.47
N LEU A 246 -44.30 -5.16 2.46
CA LEU A 246 -43.34 -5.91 3.26
C LEU A 246 -43.27 -5.36 4.69
N ASP A 247 -43.25 -6.26 5.66
CA ASP A 247 -42.86 -5.93 7.03
C ASP A 247 -41.33 -5.90 7.21
N GLN A 248 -40.88 -5.58 8.42
CA GLN A 248 -39.46 -5.46 8.72
C GLN A 248 -38.70 -6.80 8.62
N GLU A 249 -39.34 -7.92 8.95
CA GLU A 249 -38.71 -9.24 8.91
C GLU A 249 -38.54 -9.69 7.45
N GLN A 250 -39.57 -9.53 6.65
CA GLN A 250 -39.55 -9.82 5.21
C GLN A 250 -38.50 -8.98 4.46
N VAL A 251 -38.35 -7.70 4.81
CA VAL A 251 -37.30 -6.84 4.25
C VAL A 251 -35.91 -7.36 4.64
N ARG A 252 -35.70 -7.75 5.90
CA ARG A 252 -34.41 -8.29 6.36
C ARG A 252 -34.07 -9.59 5.65
N GLU A 253 -35.03 -10.50 5.49
CA GLU A 253 -34.85 -11.75 4.75
C GLU A 253 -34.50 -11.51 3.28
N LEU A 254 -35.21 -10.58 2.62
CA LEU A 254 -34.92 -10.19 1.24
C LEU A 254 -33.50 -9.65 1.08
N VAL A 255 -33.12 -8.67 1.92
CA VAL A 255 -31.77 -8.10 1.88
C VAL A 255 -30.72 -9.17 2.18
N GLY A 256 -30.97 -10.07 3.14
CA GLY A 256 -30.06 -11.16 3.45
C GLY A 256 -29.84 -12.13 2.28
N ARG A 257 -30.90 -12.51 1.55
CA ARG A 257 -30.78 -13.33 0.33
C ARG A 257 -30.00 -12.62 -0.76
N LEU A 258 -30.28 -11.33 -1.00
CA LEU A 258 -29.58 -10.54 -2.00
C LEU A 258 -28.08 -10.40 -1.66
N GLN A 259 -27.76 -10.11 -0.41
CA GLN A 259 -26.37 -10.06 0.06
C GLN A 259 -25.63 -11.38 -0.17
N GLN A 260 -26.27 -12.53 0.11
CA GLN A 260 -25.68 -13.85 -0.17
C GLN A 260 -25.43 -14.06 -1.66
N ARG A 261 -26.35 -13.63 -2.53
CA ARG A 261 -26.15 -13.69 -3.99
C ARG A 261 -25.00 -12.80 -4.44
N TRP A 262 -24.92 -11.57 -3.94
CA TRP A 262 -23.85 -10.63 -4.29
C TRP A 262 -22.47 -11.13 -3.86
N THR A 263 -22.35 -11.73 -2.67
CA THR A 263 -21.09 -12.33 -2.22
C THR A 263 -20.67 -13.54 -3.06
N ALA A 264 -21.63 -14.30 -3.61
CA ALA A 264 -21.36 -15.46 -4.45
C ALA A 264 -21.14 -15.13 -5.93
N ASP A 265 -21.48 -13.91 -6.36
CA ASP A 265 -21.29 -13.44 -7.73
C ASP A 265 -19.85 -12.95 -7.93
N ALA A 266 -19.12 -13.60 -8.84
CA ALA A 266 -17.71 -13.29 -9.07
C ALA A 266 -17.48 -11.86 -9.58
N VAL A 267 -18.38 -11.32 -10.43
CA VAL A 267 -18.23 -9.95 -10.96
C VAL A 267 -18.35 -8.95 -9.82
N ILE A 268 -19.34 -9.12 -8.95
CA ILE A 268 -19.54 -8.24 -7.81
C ILE A 268 -18.40 -8.39 -6.79
N ALA A 269 -18.03 -9.61 -6.43
CA ALA A 269 -16.98 -9.88 -5.46
C ALA A 269 -15.61 -9.33 -5.92
N ASP A 270 -15.27 -9.50 -7.19
CA ASP A 270 -13.96 -9.09 -7.71
C ASP A 270 -13.88 -7.58 -7.92
N ARG A 271 -14.97 -6.94 -8.40
CA ARG A 271 -14.95 -5.55 -8.84
C ARG A 271 -15.53 -4.53 -7.86
N VAL A 272 -16.21 -4.99 -6.80
CA VAL A 272 -16.72 -4.13 -5.73
C VAL A 272 -15.93 -4.40 -4.44
N ASP A 273 -15.12 -3.43 -4.04
CA ASP A 273 -14.40 -3.34 -2.78
C ASP A 273 -15.36 -3.25 -1.59
N SER A 274 -16.34 -2.36 -1.66
CA SER A 274 -17.27 -2.13 -0.54
C SER A 274 -18.60 -1.56 -1.01
N MET A 275 -19.68 -1.98 -0.35
CA MET A 275 -21.02 -1.48 -0.67
C MET A 275 -21.86 -1.27 0.58
N ARG A 276 -22.84 -0.37 0.46
CA ARG A 276 -23.92 -0.22 1.43
C ARG A 276 -25.27 -0.33 0.74
N VAL A 277 -26.27 -0.83 1.46
CA VAL A 277 -27.64 -0.95 0.96
C VAL A 277 -28.46 0.24 1.42
N ALA A 278 -29.22 0.84 0.50
CA ALA A 278 -30.18 1.89 0.80
C ALA A 278 -31.58 1.45 0.33
N LEU A 279 -32.53 1.36 1.27
CA LEU A 279 -33.91 1.05 0.93
C LEU A 279 -34.66 2.30 0.49
N ARG A 280 -35.42 2.18 -0.60
CA ARG A 280 -36.25 3.24 -1.15
C ARG A 280 -37.67 2.73 -1.39
N ARG A 281 -38.64 3.65 -1.36
CA ARG A 281 -39.98 3.35 -1.87
C ARG A 281 -39.95 3.44 -3.39
N ALA A 282 -40.57 2.47 -4.05
CA ALA A 282 -40.80 2.48 -5.50
C ALA A 282 -41.77 3.59 -5.92
#